data_AF-A0A1Z8WYT1-F1
#
_entry.id   AF-A0A1Z8WYT1-F1
#
_cell.length_a   1.000
_cell.length_b   1.000
_cell.length_c   1.000
_cell.angle_alpha   90.00
_cell.angle_beta   90.00
_cell.angle_gamma   90.00
#
_symmetry.space_group_name_H-M   'P 1'
#
loop_
_entity.id
_entity.type
_entity.pdbx_description
1 polymer ?
#
loop_
_entity_poly.entity_id
_entity_poly.type
_entity_poly.pdbx_seq_one_letter_code
_entity_poly.pdbx_strand_id
1 'polypeptide(L)'
;MFYYLRWLIFRSVRRASELRHHAQKLVNHQKDLLGEEDLRKVQEAIDKLHKTLKDVYDKQNLNKAIKNLEEIGSNSLIQYKSPQIRENIEVGLFAVAIAMSIRTFFFQPMGIPTGSMQPTLYGITESVISQDEDAITGVEGFLKSWLNGVSHYHLKAEGDWKLKEIEKVRPFLKFLKRQKFKFIDQNTGEEIVRDIIPPMNSKNESYFSNYKRGYSQIFTSQNFINNYQNGYDFKKGDDIFKMKRESGDHLLVNRFIYNFRKPKRGEIIVFETKSIQSLQQDLFYIKRLIGLPNEKISIGDDRHVVVDGKRLDSTDHPFEFLYSFELDDTKKFAQDSEFSGHVNRIGYAESKQNEGLLSPYRFRFFGSKNYEFKIPNNEYLAFGDNTMNSTDSRDWGTLPGKNIFGTPSFIYWPFFSQPGRTRPHRFGWAFQ
;
A
#
# COMPACT_ATOMS: atom_id res chain seq x y z
N MET A 1 33.56 -32.39 29.73
CA MET A 1 32.84 -31.18 29.27
C MET A 1 32.19 -31.50 27.92
N PHE A 2 30.85 -31.49 27.85
CA PHE A 2 30.12 -31.86 26.64
C PHE A 2 30.52 -30.99 25.44
N TYR A 3 30.69 -31.62 24.28
CA TYR A 3 31.08 -31.02 23.00
C TYR A 3 30.39 -29.67 22.71
N TYR A 4 29.08 -29.59 22.95
CA TYR A 4 28.27 -28.39 22.72
C TYR A 4 28.69 -27.18 23.57
N LEU A 5 29.10 -27.41 24.83
CA LEU A 5 29.56 -26.33 25.70
C LEU A 5 30.92 -25.78 25.22
N ARG A 6 31.80 -26.66 24.72
CA ARG A 6 33.09 -26.27 24.13
C ARG A 6 32.92 -25.53 22.80
N TRP A 7 31.91 -25.89 22.01
CA TRP A 7 31.56 -25.18 20.80
C TRP A 7 31.11 -23.74 21.09
N LEU A 8 30.32 -23.50 22.13
CA LEU A 8 29.94 -22.13 22.53
C LEU A 8 31.14 -21.30 23.00
N ILE A 9 32.00 -21.90 23.82
CA ILE A 9 33.09 -21.17 24.52
C ILE A 9 34.31 -20.93 23.63
N PHE A 10 34.75 -21.92 22.84
CA PHE A 10 36.01 -21.85 22.11
C PHE A 10 35.82 -21.58 20.62
N ARG A 11 36.34 -20.43 20.13
CA ARG A 11 36.34 -20.09 18.69
C ARG A 11 37.02 -21.17 17.82
N SER A 12 38.07 -21.82 18.31
CA SER A 12 38.77 -22.87 17.57
C SER A 12 37.89 -24.10 17.31
N VAL A 13 37.02 -24.44 18.27
CA VAL A 13 36.09 -25.57 18.15
C VAL A 13 34.98 -25.26 17.13
N ARG A 14 34.49 -24.01 17.10
CA ARG A 14 33.54 -23.54 16.07
C ARG A 14 34.13 -23.62 14.68
N ARG A 15 35.31 -23.02 14.48
CA ARG A 15 36.02 -23.04 13.19
C ARG A 15 36.29 -24.46 12.71
N ALA A 16 36.74 -25.35 13.60
CA ALA A 16 36.94 -26.76 13.26
C ALA A 16 35.63 -27.47 12.87
N SER A 17 34.53 -27.21 13.59
CA SER A 17 33.22 -27.78 13.28
C SER A 17 32.69 -27.30 11.92
N GLU A 18 32.85 -26.02 11.62
CA GLU A 18 32.47 -25.42 10.33
C GLU A 18 33.31 -25.98 9.19
N LEU A 19 34.64 -26.02 9.35
CA LEU A 19 35.55 -26.60 8.36
C LEU A 19 35.21 -28.06 8.06
N ARG A 20 34.98 -28.88 9.10
CA ARG A 20 34.57 -30.28 8.94
C ARG A 20 33.26 -30.40 8.16
N HIS A 21 32.26 -29.59 8.52
CA HIS A 21 30.96 -29.60 7.86
C HIS A 21 31.07 -29.20 6.39
N HIS A 22 31.86 -28.17 6.09
CA HIS A 22 32.10 -27.70 4.74
C HIS A 22 32.85 -28.77 3.92
N ALA A 23 33.93 -29.35 4.44
CA ALA A 23 34.67 -30.42 3.78
C ALA A 23 33.78 -31.63 3.46
N GLN A 24 32.92 -32.05 4.40
CA GLN A 24 31.97 -33.15 4.14
C GLN A 24 30.95 -32.80 3.05
N LYS A 25 30.44 -31.56 3.02
CA LYS A 25 29.53 -31.08 1.96
C LYS A 25 30.21 -31.11 0.60
N LEU A 26 31.48 -30.71 0.52
CA LEU A 26 32.27 -30.74 -0.71
C LEU A 26 32.51 -32.17 -1.19
N VAL A 27 32.92 -33.09 -0.30
CA VAL A 27 33.09 -34.51 -0.64
C VAL A 27 31.78 -35.10 -1.18
N ASN A 28 30.64 -34.81 -0.54
CA ASN A 28 29.35 -35.31 -1.00
C ASN A 28 28.96 -34.75 -2.37
N HIS A 29 29.27 -33.49 -2.66
CA HIS A 29 28.98 -32.86 -3.95
C HIS A 29 29.93 -33.27 -5.08
N GLN A 30 31.17 -33.61 -4.74
CA GLN A 30 32.24 -33.93 -5.70
C GLN A 30 32.51 -35.44 -5.78
N LYS A 31 31.70 -36.27 -5.11
CA LYS A 31 31.91 -37.72 -5.01
C LYS A 31 32.08 -38.40 -6.36
N ASP A 32 31.33 -37.93 -7.36
CA ASP A 32 31.35 -38.48 -8.72
C ASP A 32 32.45 -37.87 -9.61
N LEU A 33 33.16 -36.85 -9.13
CA LEU A 33 34.19 -36.11 -9.86
C LEU A 33 35.61 -36.40 -9.35
N LEU A 34 35.74 -36.92 -8.13
CA LEU A 34 37.01 -37.18 -7.47
C LEU A 34 37.46 -38.63 -7.70
N GLY A 35 38.78 -38.84 -7.83
CA GLY A 35 39.35 -40.19 -7.81
C GLY A 35 39.15 -40.87 -6.46
N GLU A 36 39.03 -42.21 -6.44
CA GLU A 36 38.78 -42.98 -5.21
C GLU A 36 39.85 -42.74 -4.12
N GLU A 37 41.10 -42.50 -4.52
CA GLU A 37 42.21 -42.24 -3.60
C GLU A 37 42.06 -40.89 -2.89
N ASP A 38 41.71 -39.83 -3.62
CA ASP A 38 41.50 -38.49 -3.08
C ASP A 38 40.28 -38.45 -2.16
N LEU A 39 39.21 -39.14 -2.54
CA LEU A 39 38.00 -39.27 -1.76
C LEU A 39 38.28 -39.95 -0.41
N ARG A 40 39.08 -41.03 -0.42
CA ARG A 40 39.51 -41.72 0.79
C ARG A 40 40.36 -40.81 1.69
N LYS A 41 41.37 -40.11 1.13
CA LYS A 41 42.25 -39.21 1.89
C LYS A 41 41.47 -38.09 2.60
N VAL A 42 40.55 -37.44 1.87
CA VAL A 42 39.75 -36.35 2.44
C VAL A 42 38.80 -36.89 3.51
N GLN A 43 38.15 -38.04 3.29
CA GLN A 43 37.24 -38.64 4.27
C GLN A 43 37.97 -39.06 5.56
N GLU A 44 39.15 -39.67 5.45
CA GLU A 44 40.00 -40.00 6.61
C GLU A 44 40.39 -38.75 7.40
N ALA A 45 40.70 -37.64 6.72
CA ALA A 45 41.02 -36.37 7.37
C ALA A 45 39.80 -35.76 8.09
N ILE A 46 38.61 -35.85 7.49
CA ILE A 46 37.34 -35.42 8.10
C ILE A 46 37.05 -36.24 9.36
N ASP A 47 37.19 -37.56 9.29
CA ASP A 47 36.91 -38.47 10.41
C ASP A 47 37.90 -38.26 11.55
N LYS A 48 39.18 -38.01 11.24
CA LYS A 48 40.20 -37.65 12.22
C LYS A 48 39.88 -36.35 12.93
N LEU A 49 39.44 -35.31 12.21
CA LEU A 49 39.00 -34.05 12.81
C LEU A 49 37.73 -34.23 13.64
N HIS A 50 36.78 -35.06 13.18
CA HIS A 50 35.57 -35.41 13.93
C HIS A 50 35.89 -36.08 15.27
N LYS A 51 36.81 -37.04 15.26
CA LYS A 51 37.27 -37.74 16.47
C LYS A 51 37.94 -36.77 17.45
N THR A 52 38.86 -35.94 16.94
CA THR A 52 39.56 -34.91 17.74
C THR A 52 38.60 -33.88 18.37
N LEU A 53 37.50 -33.56 17.68
CA LEU A 53 36.45 -32.69 18.20
C LEU A 53 35.67 -33.30 19.36
N LYS A 54 35.46 -34.63 19.35
CA LYS A 54 34.77 -35.38 20.40
C LYS A 54 35.66 -35.74 21.58
N ASP A 55 36.96 -35.91 21.36
CA ASP A 55 37.95 -36.21 22.39
C ASP A 55 38.22 -35.02 23.33
N VAL A 56 39.06 -35.23 24.35
CA VAL A 56 39.47 -34.21 25.33
C VAL A 56 40.06 -32.98 24.62
N TYR A 57 39.75 -31.77 25.11
CA TYR A 57 40.21 -30.54 24.46
C TYR A 57 41.72 -30.39 24.55
N ASP A 58 42.35 -30.47 23.38
CA ASP A 58 43.74 -30.08 23.19
C ASP A 58 43.81 -29.16 21.98
N LYS A 59 44.17 -27.89 22.24
CA LYS A 59 44.28 -26.85 21.22
C LYS A 59 45.35 -27.18 20.19
N GLN A 60 46.46 -27.80 20.58
CA GLN A 60 47.54 -28.15 19.65
C GLN A 60 47.10 -29.28 18.72
N ASN A 61 46.52 -30.34 19.28
CA ASN A 61 46.02 -31.47 18.48
C ASN A 61 44.86 -31.07 17.57
N LEU A 62 43.94 -30.22 18.03
CA LEU A 62 42.87 -29.67 17.21
C LEU A 62 43.41 -28.83 16.05
N ASN A 63 44.40 -27.96 16.30
CA ASN A 63 45.02 -27.16 15.24
C ASN A 63 45.78 -28.02 14.23
N LYS A 64 46.44 -29.11 14.66
CA LYS A 64 47.06 -30.08 13.76
C LYS A 64 46.02 -30.76 12.87
N ALA A 65 44.89 -31.20 13.44
CA ALA A 65 43.81 -31.82 12.68
C ALA A 65 43.14 -30.85 11.69
N ILE A 66 42.95 -29.58 12.08
CA ILE A 66 42.48 -28.52 11.19
C ILE A 66 43.43 -28.36 9.99
N LYS A 67 44.73 -28.15 10.26
CA LYS A 67 45.74 -27.95 9.20
C LYS A 67 45.82 -29.13 8.25
N ASN A 68 45.78 -30.35 8.78
CA ASN A 68 45.79 -31.57 7.99
C ASN A 68 44.58 -31.64 7.02
N LEU A 69 43.39 -31.25 7.49
CA LEU A 69 42.20 -31.21 6.64
C LEU A 69 42.26 -30.06 5.62
N GLU A 70 42.77 -28.89 6.00
CA GLU A 70 42.97 -27.76 5.07
C GLU A 70 43.94 -28.14 3.94
N GLU A 71 45.06 -28.80 4.26
CA GLU A 71 46.08 -29.21 3.31
C GLU A 71 45.58 -30.31 2.35
N ILE A 72 45.01 -31.39 2.90
CA ILE A 72 44.44 -32.48 2.08
C ILE A 72 43.27 -31.95 1.24
N GLY A 73 42.39 -31.14 1.84
CA GLY A 73 41.26 -30.55 1.14
C GLY A 73 41.69 -29.64 -0.02
N SER A 74 42.72 -28.82 0.17
CA SER A 74 43.21 -27.91 -0.89
C SER A 74 43.82 -28.64 -2.08
N ASN A 75 44.43 -29.81 -1.85
CA ASN A 75 45.10 -30.60 -2.88
C ASN A 75 44.15 -31.56 -3.59
N SER A 76 43.21 -32.16 -2.85
CA SER A 76 42.35 -33.23 -3.36
C SER A 76 40.95 -32.75 -3.77
N LEU A 77 40.42 -31.63 -3.26
CA LEU A 77 39.09 -31.13 -3.64
C LEU A 77 39.17 -30.15 -4.82
N ILE A 78 38.15 -30.22 -5.68
CA ILE A 78 37.99 -29.27 -6.78
C ILE A 78 37.62 -27.91 -6.20
N GLN A 79 38.47 -26.92 -6.45
CA GLN A 79 38.23 -25.55 -6.00
C GLN A 79 37.23 -24.86 -6.91
N TYR A 80 36.12 -24.38 -6.35
CA TYR A 80 35.16 -23.58 -7.12
C TYR A 80 35.75 -22.20 -7.44
N LYS A 81 35.54 -21.73 -8.67
CA LYS A 81 35.90 -20.37 -9.07
C LYS A 81 35.00 -19.39 -8.28
N SER A 82 35.59 -18.64 -7.36
CA SER A 82 34.93 -17.62 -6.52
C SER A 82 33.84 -18.16 -5.55
N PRO A 83 34.21 -18.91 -4.49
CA PRO A 83 33.27 -19.53 -3.56
C PRO A 83 32.39 -18.51 -2.80
N GLN A 84 32.94 -17.35 -2.47
CA GLN A 84 32.24 -16.27 -1.76
C GLN A 84 31.05 -15.72 -2.56
N ILE A 85 31.19 -15.60 -3.89
CA ILE A 85 30.12 -15.09 -4.76
C ILE A 85 28.95 -16.06 -4.77
N ARG A 86 29.23 -17.37 -4.87
CA ARG A 86 28.18 -18.40 -4.85
C ARG A 86 27.39 -18.41 -3.55
N GLU A 87 28.07 -18.33 -2.41
CA GLU A 87 27.42 -18.31 -1.09
C GLU A 87 26.50 -17.09 -0.95
N ASN A 88 26.99 -15.90 -1.33
CA ASN A 88 26.17 -14.68 -1.33
C ASN A 88 24.96 -14.78 -2.26
N ILE A 89 25.11 -15.42 -3.42
CA ILE A 89 24.00 -15.67 -4.34
C ILE A 89 22.99 -16.66 -3.74
N GLU A 90 23.43 -17.76 -3.13
CA GLU A 90 22.56 -18.76 -2.50
C GLU A 90 21.74 -18.13 -1.37
N VAL A 91 22.40 -17.36 -0.50
CA VAL A 91 21.75 -16.61 0.59
C VAL A 91 20.79 -15.56 0.04
N GLY A 92 21.19 -14.82 -0.99
CA GLY A 92 20.33 -13.83 -1.64
C GLY A 92 19.08 -14.44 -2.27
N LEU A 93 19.22 -15.58 -2.97
CA LEU A 93 18.11 -16.32 -3.55
C LEU A 93 17.15 -16.84 -2.47
N PHE A 94 17.69 -17.39 -1.38
CA PHE A 94 16.88 -17.87 -0.26
C PHE A 94 16.12 -16.73 0.41
N ALA A 95 16.77 -15.58 0.65
CA ALA A 95 16.13 -14.39 1.19
C ALA A 95 15.01 -13.87 0.27
N VAL A 96 15.24 -13.84 -1.05
CA VAL A 96 14.22 -13.46 -2.03
C VAL A 96 13.05 -14.46 -2.04
N ALA A 97 13.33 -15.77 -1.97
CA ALA A 97 12.29 -16.80 -1.93
C ALA A 97 11.41 -16.69 -0.68
N ILE A 98 12.02 -16.45 0.50
CA ILE A 98 11.28 -16.19 1.74
C ILE A 98 10.46 -14.91 1.61
N ALA A 99 11.07 -13.81 1.15
CA ALA A 99 10.39 -12.53 0.99
C ALA A 99 9.18 -12.65 0.03
N MET A 100 9.34 -13.37 -1.08
CA MET A 100 8.25 -13.66 -2.01
C MET A 100 7.18 -14.56 -1.40
N SER A 101 7.56 -15.56 -0.60
CA SER A 101 6.59 -16.42 0.11
C SER A 101 5.78 -15.61 1.12
N ILE A 102 6.44 -14.78 1.94
CA ILE A 102 5.78 -13.89 2.90
C ILE A 102 4.83 -12.94 2.17
N ARG A 103 5.30 -12.30 1.10
CA ARG A 103 4.50 -11.40 0.26
C ARG A 103 3.31 -12.10 -0.39
N THR A 104 3.50 -13.33 -0.86
CA THR A 104 2.46 -14.04 -1.62
C THR A 104 1.37 -14.56 -0.69
N PHE A 105 1.75 -15.09 0.48
CA PHE A 105 0.83 -15.82 1.34
C PHE A 105 0.32 -15.04 2.55
N PHE A 106 1.08 -14.06 3.07
CA PHE A 106 0.76 -13.42 4.34
C PHE A 106 0.35 -11.96 4.17
N PHE A 107 1.17 -11.16 3.47
CA PHE A 107 0.99 -9.71 3.41
C PHE A 107 1.04 -9.15 1.99
N GLN A 108 -0.02 -8.46 1.59
CA GLN A 108 -0.06 -7.73 0.34
C GLN A 108 0.04 -6.21 0.58
N PRO A 109 1.08 -5.52 0.06
CA PRO A 109 1.15 -4.07 0.12
C PRO A 109 0.15 -3.44 -0.85
N MET A 110 -0.63 -2.47 -0.39
CA MET A 110 -1.66 -1.77 -1.18
C MET A 110 -1.72 -0.28 -0.81
N GLY A 111 -1.89 0.60 -1.79
CA GLY A 111 -2.21 2.01 -1.54
C GLY A 111 -3.73 2.24 -1.62
N ILE A 112 -4.26 3.15 -0.82
CA ILE A 112 -5.70 3.46 -0.83
C ILE A 112 -5.99 4.52 -1.91
N PRO A 113 -6.78 4.18 -2.94
CA PRO A 113 -6.99 5.10 -4.06
C PRO A 113 -8.04 6.19 -3.77
N THR A 114 -8.96 5.99 -2.81
CA THR A 114 -10.13 6.86 -2.60
C THR A 114 -10.40 7.17 -1.13
N GLY A 115 -11.06 8.29 -0.86
CA GLY A 115 -11.40 8.79 0.48
C GLY A 115 -12.59 8.11 1.17
N SER A 116 -13.13 7.02 0.62
CA SER A 116 -14.38 6.38 1.12
C SER A 116 -14.30 5.81 2.54
N MET A 117 -13.09 5.61 3.06
CA MET A 117 -12.84 5.13 4.42
C MET A 117 -12.40 6.24 5.37
N GLN A 118 -12.35 7.51 4.92
CA GLN A 118 -11.99 8.62 5.80
C GLN A 118 -13.06 8.81 6.90
N PRO A 119 -12.68 9.21 8.12
CA PRO A 119 -11.31 9.47 8.59
C PRO A 119 -10.56 8.20 9.07
N THR A 120 -11.16 7.02 9.03
CA THR A 120 -10.49 5.77 9.46
C THR A 120 -9.30 5.38 8.59
N LEU A 121 -9.37 5.59 7.28
CA LEU A 121 -8.25 5.36 6.36
C LEU A 121 -8.29 6.40 5.24
N TYR A 122 -7.14 6.95 4.88
CA TYR A 122 -7.05 8.08 3.97
C TYR A 122 -6.67 7.61 2.57
N GLY A 123 -7.46 8.03 1.58
CA GLY A 123 -7.12 7.86 0.18
C GLY A 123 -6.21 8.97 -0.34
N ILE A 124 -5.86 8.86 -1.62
CA ILE A 124 -5.20 9.94 -2.35
C ILE A 124 -6.13 11.16 -2.35
N THR A 125 -5.58 12.33 -2.00
CA THR A 125 -6.29 13.60 -2.12
C THR A 125 -5.44 14.63 -2.84
N GLU A 126 -6.11 15.55 -3.51
CA GLU A 126 -5.50 16.59 -4.33
C GLU A 126 -6.09 17.93 -3.87
N SER A 127 -5.27 18.96 -3.78
CA SER A 127 -5.73 20.32 -3.53
C SER A 127 -4.92 21.32 -4.34
N VAL A 128 -5.62 22.29 -4.93
CA VAL A 128 -4.97 23.50 -5.46
C VAL A 128 -4.42 24.26 -4.25
N ILE A 129 -3.15 24.61 -4.30
CA ILE A 129 -2.51 25.38 -3.24
C ILE A 129 -2.88 26.84 -3.46
N SER A 130 -3.25 27.56 -2.40
CA SER A 130 -3.50 29.00 -2.48
C SER A 130 -2.26 29.75 -2.99
N GLN A 131 -2.47 30.96 -3.53
CA GLN A 131 -1.36 31.77 -4.04
C GLN A 131 -0.33 32.09 -2.94
N ASP A 132 -0.74 32.13 -1.67
CA ASP A 132 0.09 32.54 -0.52
C ASP A 132 0.98 31.43 0.09
N GLU A 133 0.79 30.15 -0.28
CA GLU A 133 1.59 29.03 0.26
C GLU A 133 2.70 28.58 -0.71
N ASP A 134 3.97 28.61 -0.33
CA ASP A 134 5.06 28.19 -1.22
C ASP A 134 5.00 26.69 -1.58
N ALA A 135 5.16 26.39 -2.86
CA ALA A 135 5.31 25.01 -3.32
C ALA A 135 6.73 24.51 -3.01
N ILE A 136 6.87 23.64 -2.02
CA ILE A 136 8.15 23.05 -1.64
C ILE A 136 8.59 22.06 -2.74
N THR A 137 9.56 22.47 -3.56
CA THR A 137 10.11 21.68 -4.67
C THR A 137 11.57 21.30 -4.42
N GLY A 138 12.22 20.61 -5.36
CA GLY A 138 13.62 20.19 -5.23
C GLY A 138 13.83 19.06 -4.21
N VAL A 139 14.98 19.09 -3.50
CA VAL A 139 15.38 18.04 -2.56
C VAL A 139 14.45 17.99 -1.35
N GLU A 140 14.07 19.14 -0.81
CA GLU A 140 13.12 19.22 0.31
C GLU A 140 11.75 18.68 -0.10
N GLY A 141 11.27 19.06 -1.30
CA GLY A 141 10.04 18.52 -1.87
C GLY A 141 10.09 17.00 -2.07
N PHE A 142 11.24 16.49 -2.51
CA PHE A 142 11.46 15.05 -2.64
C PHE A 142 11.43 14.34 -1.27
N LEU A 143 12.11 14.87 -0.25
CA LEU A 143 12.13 14.29 1.09
C LEU A 143 10.73 14.31 1.71
N LYS A 144 10.00 15.41 1.60
CA LYS A 144 8.61 15.53 2.07
C LYS A 144 7.68 14.57 1.32
N SER A 145 7.91 14.38 0.03
CA SER A 145 7.18 13.38 -0.76
C SER A 145 7.49 11.96 -0.30
N TRP A 146 8.75 11.64 -0.02
CA TRP A 146 9.16 10.30 0.38
C TRP A 146 8.79 9.96 1.82
N LEU A 147 8.84 10.92 2.73
CA LEU A 147 8.58 10.71 4.16
C LEU A 147 7.10 10.91 4.55
N ASN A 148 6.48 11.97 4.05
CA ASN A 148 5.12 12.38 4.43
C ASN A 148 4.08 12.04 3.37
N GLY A 149 4.51 11.58 2.18
CA GLY A 149 3.61 11.27 1.07
C GLY A 149 2.98 12.48 0.40
N VAL A 150 3.62 13.64 0.51
CA VAL A 150 3.15 14.91 -0.05
C VAL A 150 4.05 15.35 -1.21
N SER A 151 3.49 15.36 -2.42
CA SER A 151 4.17 15.87 -3.60
C SER A 151 3.61 17.24 -3.97
N HIS A 152 4.48 18.22 -4.21
CA HIS A 152 4.10 19.55 -4.70
C HIS A 152 4.46 19.65 -6.17
N TYR A 153 3.54 20.21 -6.96
CA TYR A 153 3.71 20.42 -8.38
C TYR A 153 3.46 21.90 -8.66
N HIS A 154 4.46 22.55 -9.24
CA HIS A 154 4.44 23.97 -9.52
C HIS A 154 5.11 24.26 -10.85
N LEU A 155 4.41 25.00 -11.71
CA LEU A 155 4.97 25.56 -12.92
C LEU A 155 4.56 27.02 -12.99
N LYS A 156 5.56 27.90 -13.09
CA LYS A 156 5.41 29.35 -13.16
C LYS A 156 5.74 29.84 -14.57
N ALA A 157 5.00 30.80 -15.07
CA ALA A 157 5.28 31.43 -16.36
C ALA A 157 6.51 32.36 -16.22
N GLU A 158 7.54 32.17 -17.05
CA GLU A 158 8.75 33.02 -17.04
C GLU A 158 8.64 34.23 -17.97
N GLY A 159 7.63 34.23 -18.84
CA GLY A 159 7.25 35.29 -19.76
C GLY A 159 5.73 35.37 -19.90
N ASP A 160 5.26 36.23 -20.81
CA ASP A 160 3.84 36.31 -21.12
C ASP A 160 3.52 35.17 -22.08
N TRP A 161 2.89 34.11 -21.57
CA TRP A 161 2.73 32.85 -22.29
C TRP A 161 1.25 32.53 -22.51
N LYS A 162 0.94 32.01 -23.70
CA LYS A 162 -0.37 31.43 -24.01
C LYS A 162 -0.24 29.93 -24.17
N LEU A 163 -1.04 29.14 -23.45
CA LEU A 163 -1.03 27.69 -23.60
C LEU A 163 -1.56 27.27 -24.98
N LYS A 164 -0.71 26.63 -25.77
CA LYS A 164 -1.05 26.09 -27.10
C LYS A 164 -1.52 24.64 -27.00
N GLU A 165 -0.72 23.81 -26.35
CA GLU A 165 -0.97 22.38 -26.27
C GLU A 165 -0.44 21.73 -24.99
N ILE A 166 -1.16 20.76 -24.44
CA ILE A 166 -0.59 19.78 -23.50
C ILE A 166 -0.59 18.43 -24.21
N GLU A 167 0.60 17.88 -24.41
CA GLU A 167 0.76 16.59 -25.07
C GLU A 167 0.29 15.44 -24.17
N LYS A 168 0.09 14.26 -24.78
CA LYS A 168 -0.16 13.02 -24.03
C LYS A 168 1.06 12.67 -23.17
N VAL A 169 0.77 12.03 -22.03
CA VAL A 169 1.80 11.50 -21.14
C VAL A 169 2.59 10.42 -21.88
N ARG A 170 3.93 10.50 -21.81
CA ARG A 170 4.83 9.51 -22.40
C ARG A 170 5.69 8.84 -21.33
N PRO A 171 6.02 7.54 -21.49
CA PRO A 171 6.98 6.88 -20.63
C PRO A 171 8.38 7.48 -20.87
N PHE A 172 9.15 7.66 -19.81
CA PHE A 172 10.56 8.05 -19.88
C PHE A 172 11.46 6.96 -19.28
N LEU A 173 11.03 6.37 -18.16
CA LEU A 173 11.61 5.16 -17.54
C LEU A 173 10.48 4.24 -17.07
N LYS A 174 10.79 3.01 -16.63
CA LYS A 174 9.80 1.99 -16.20
C LYS A 174 8.74 2.52 -15.20
N PHE A 175 9.10 3.50 -14.37
CA PHE A 175 8.22 4.06 -13.35
C PHE A 175 8.06 5.58 -13.43
N LEU A 176 8.70 6.24 -14.41
CA LEU A 176 8.65 7.70 -14.56
C LEU A 176 8.00 8.05 -15.89
N LYS A 177 6.96 8.87 -15.79
CA LYS A 177 6.23 9.43 -16.92
C LYS A 177 6.55 10.91 -17.06
N ARG A 178 6.50 11.42 -18.28
CA ARG A 178 6.73 12.83 -18.61
C ARG A 178 5.62 13.37 -19.48
N GLN A 179 5.36 14.68 -19.38
CA GLN A 179 4.34 15.36 -20.16
C GLN A 179 4.84 16.73 -20.59
N LYS A 180 4.65 17.05 -21.88
CA LYS A 180 5.04 18.33 -22.46
C LYS A 180 3.87 19.31 -22.45
N PHE A 181 4.18 20.53 -22.05
CA PHE A 181 3.35 21.71 -22.20
C PHE A 181 4.00 22.61 -23.23
N LYS A 182 3.23 23.00 -24.25
CA LYS A 182 3.64 23.93 -25.30
C LYS A 182 2.91 25.24 -25.09
N PHE A 183 3.67 26.31 -25.04
CA PHE A 183 3.20 27.68 -24.95
C PHE A 183 3.71 28.48 -26.14
N ILE A 184 3.05 29.60 -26.42
CA ILE A 184 3.57 30.64 -27.30
C ILE A 184 3.87 31.84 -26.43
N ASP A 185 5.09 32.36 -26.49
CA ASP A 185 5.43 33.62 -25.85
C ASP A 185 4.78 34.78 -26.65
N GLN A 186 3.95 35.57 -25.98
CA GLN A 186 3.14 36.62 -26.61
C GLN A 186 3.98 37.82 -27.06
N ASN A 187 5.18 38.01 -26.49
CA ASN A 187 6.04 39.14 -26.83
C ASN A 187 6.97 38.82 -27.99
N THR A 188 7.44 37.57 -28.09
CA THR A 188 8.41 37.14 -29.10
C THR A 188 7.81 36.27 -30.22
N GLY A 189 6.65 35.66 -29.97
CA GLY A 189 6.02 34.68 -30.87
C GLY A 189 6.68 33.30 -30.85
N GLU A 190 7.72 33.09 -30.03
CA GLU A 190 8.45 31.83 -29.95
C GLU A 190 7.64 30.73 -29.24
N GLU A 191 7.83 29.48 -29.68
CA GLU A 191 7.24 28.32 -29.00
C GLU A 191 8.10 27.91 -27.79
N ILE A 192 7.50 27.94 -26.60
CA ILE A 192 8.13 27.53 -25.36
C ILE A 192 7.63 26.14 -24.97
N VAL A 193 8.56 25.21 -24.74
CA VAL A 193 8.24 23.85 -24.30
C VAL A 193 8.69 23.66 -22.86
N ARG A 194 7.79 23.19 -22.00
CA ARG A 194 8.09 22.76 -20.63
C ARG A 194 7.77 21.27 -20.50
N ASP A 195 8.77 20.49 -20.12
CA ASP A 195 8.65 19.04 -19.98
C ASP A 195 8.73 18.65 -18.50
N ILE A 196 7.60 18.20 -17.95
CA ILE A 196 7.42 17.99 -16.52
C ILE A 196 7.14 16.52 -16.19
N ILE A 197 7.30 16.16 -14.92
CA ILE A 197 6.70 14.95 -14.36
C ILE A 197 5.27 15.32 -13.96
N PRO A 198 4.24 14.82 -14.66
CA PRO A 198 2.88 15.20 -14.36
C PRO A 198 2.39 14.57 -13.05
N PRO A 199 1.50 15.26 -12.31
CA PRO A 199 0.74 14.65 -11.24
C PRO A 199 -0.20 13.59 -11.84
N MET A 200 -0.17 12.40 -11.27
CA MET A 200 -0.91 11.23 -11.76
C MET A 200 -2.04 10.88 -10.80
N ASN A 201 -3.22 10.61 -11.35
CA ASN A 201 -4.39 10.17 -10.59
C ASN A 201 -4.29 8.70 -10.16
N SER A 202 -5.26 8.22 -9.38
CA SER A 202 -5.33 6.82 -8.92
C SER A 202 -5.46 5.79 -10.06
N LYS A 203 -5.86 6.20 -11.27
CA LYS A 203 -5.93 5.38 -12.48
C LYS A 203 -4.64 5.46 -13.32
N ASN A 204 -3.59 6.11 -12.81
CA ASN A 204 -2.32 6.30 -13.52
C ASN A 204 -2.47 7.11 -14.83
N GLU A 205 -3.40 8.06 -14.83
CA GLU A 205 -3.59 9.08 -15.88
C GLU A 205 -3.16 10.46 -15.35
N SER A 206 -2.68 11.35 -16.23
CA SER A 206 -2.31 12.70 -15.79
C SER A 206 -3.56 13.54 -15.52
N TYR A 207 -3.52 14.34 -14.45
CA TYR A 207 -4.58 15.31 -14.17
C TYR A 207 -4.75 16.35 -15.28
N PHE A 208 -3.79 16.50 -16.19
CA PHE A 208 -3.85 17.44 -17.30
C PHE A 208 -4.30 16.83 -18.63
N SER A 209 -4.53 15.51 -18.69
CA SER A 209 -4.83 14.81 -19.96
C SER A 209 -6.13 15.24 -20.65
N ASN A 210 -7.06 15.90 -19.95
CA ASN A 210 -8.38 16.29 -20.47
C ASN A 210 -8.61 17.80 -20.56
N TYR A 211 -7.56 18.63 -20.55
CA TYR A 211 -7.69 20.11 -20.45
C TYR A 211 -8.53 20.78 -21.57
N LYS A 212 -8.69 20.14 -22.73
CA LYS A 212 -9.47 20.62 -23.88
C LYS A 212 -10.94 20.14 -23.94
N ARG A 213 -11.38 19.20 -23.09
CA ARG A 213 -12.78 18.73 -23.13
C ARG A 213 -13.69 19.72 -22.41
N GLY A 214 -14.33 20.59 -23.17
CA GLY A 214 -15.42 21.44 -22.69
C GLY A 214 -16.61 20.59 -22.21
N TYR A 215 -17.22 21.02 -21.10
CA TYR A 215 -18.55 20.61 -20.63
C TYR A 215 -18.84 19.09 -20.62
N SER A 216 -18.30 18.36 -19.64
CA SER A 216 -19.01 17.23 -19.01
C SER A 216 -18.34 16.78 -17.71
N GLN A 217 -18.85 17.31 -16.60
CA GLN A 217 -18.97 16.72 -15.25
C GLN A 217 -17.85 15.84 -14.64
N ILE A 218 -16.58 15.96 -15.03
CA ILE A 218 -15.45 15.42 -14.25
C ILE A 218 -14.41 16.52 -14.02
N PHE A 219 -14.61 17.25 -12.91
CA PHE A 219 -13.89 18.42 -12.39
C PHE A 219 -12.37 18.28 -12.14
N THR A 220 -11.56 17.93 -13.13
CA THR A 220 -10.12 17.71 -12.86
C THR A 220 -9.22 18.72 -13.57
N SER A 221 -8.92 18.57 -14.86
CA SER A 221 -7.82 19.34 -15.47
C SER A 221 -7.98 20.87 -15.48
N GLN A 222 -9.20 21.40 -15.68
CA GLN A 222 -9.44 22.85 -15.81
C GLN A 222 -9.33 23.58 -14.46
N ASN A 223 -9.64 22.90 -13.36
CA ASN A 223 -9.48 23.46 -12.02
C ASN A 223 -8.03 23.50 -11.57
N PHE A 224 -7.18 22.67 -12.19
CA PHE A 224 -5.77 22.56 -11.84
C PHE A 224 -4.87 23.51 -12.63
N ILE A 225 -5.31 23.95 -13.81
CA ILE A 225 -4.59 24.94 -14.62
C ILE A 225 -5.27 26.29 -14.40
N ASN A 226 -4.49 27.26 -13.92
CA ASN A 226 -5.01 28.60 -13.65
C ASN A 226 -5.36 29.34 -14.95
N ASN A 227 -6.09 30.45 -14.84
CA ASN A 227 -6.48 31.30 -15.96
C ASN A 227 -7.27 30.60 -17.08
N TYR A 228 -7.94 29.48 -16.81
CA TYR A 228 -8.85 28.83 -17.77
C TYR A 228 -9.91 29.81 -18.31
N GLN A 229 -10.47 30.65 -17.44
CA GLN A 229 -11.48 31.66 -17.81
C GLN A 229 -10.93 32.70 -18.81
N ASN A 230 -9.62 32.96 -18.77
CA ASN A 230 -8.93 33.87 -19.67
C ASN A 230 -8.24 33.11 -20.82
N GLY A 231 -8.81 31.98 -21.26
CA GLY A 231 -8.29 31.23 -22.41
C GLY A 231 -6.88 30.69 -22.24
N TYR A 232 -6.42 30.48 -21.00
CA TYR A 232 -5.06 30.05 -20.65
C TYR A 232 -3.95 31.03 -21.07
N ASP A 233 -4.22 32.33 -20.95
CA ASP A 233 -3.22 33.39 -21.02
C ASP A 233 -2.58 33.62 -19.63
N PHE A 234 -1.25 33.68 -19.59
CA PHE A 234 -0.45 33.84 -18.37
C PHE A 234 0.51 35.01 -18.52
N LYS A 235 0.58 35.89 -17.53
CA LYS A 235 1.61 36.92 -17.42
C LYS A 235 2.87 36.36 -16.79
N LYS A 236 4.01 37.01 -17.08
CA LYS A 236 5.26 36.68 -16.41
C LYS A 236 5.07 36.70 -14.90
N GLY A 237 5.33 35.56 -14.27
CA GLY A 237 5.17 35.36 -12.84
C GLY A 237 3.86 34.71 -12.42
N ASP A 238 2.91 34.49 -13.32
CA ASP A 238 1.69 33.75 -13.02
C ASP A 238 2.00 32.27 -12.79
N ASP A 239 1.31 31.67 -11.82
CA ASP A 239 1.31 30.23 -11.65
C ASP A 239 0.46 29.59 -12.73
N ILE A 240 1.06 28.78 -13.61
CA ILE A 240 0.33 28.00 -14.61
C ILE A 240 -0.49 26.91 -13.92
N PHE A 241 0.15 26.22 -12.98
CA PHE A 241 -0.53 25.37 -12.00
C PHE A 241 0.30 25.34 -10.71
N LYS A 242 -0.40 25.22 -9.59
CA LYS A 242 0.20 25.07 -8.26
C LYS A 242 -0.68 24.13 -7.44
N MET A 243 -0.21 22.92 -7.19
CA MET A 243 -1.01 21.90 -6.51
C MET A 243 -0.19 21.03 -5.56
N LYS A 244 -0.91 20.47 -4.59
CA LYS A 244 -0.42 19.50 -3.62
C LYS A 244 -1.18 18.20 -3.82
N ARG A 245 -0.44 17.10 -3.85
CA ARG A 245 -0.97 15.74 -3.89
C ARG A 245 -0.53 14.98 -2.65
N GLU A 246 -1.51 14.45 -1.92
CA GLU A 246 -1.30 13.58 -0.77
C GLU A 246 -1.60 12.14 -1.19
N SER A 247 -0.64 11.24 -1.01
CA SER A 247 -0.73 9.89 -1.58
C SER A 247 -1.64 8.91 -0.82
N GLY A 248 -2.29 9.33 0.26
CA GLY A 248 -3.12 8.46 1.11
C GLY A 248 -2.31 7.55 2.04
N ASP A 249 -2.96 6.54 2.61
CA ASP A 249 -2.32 5.48 3.40
C ASP A 249 -1.91 4.31 2.50
N HIS A 250 -0.78 3.69 2.83
CA HIS A 250 -0.34 2.44 2.25
C HIS A 250 -0.35 1.34 3.31
N LEU A 251 -1.07 0.27 3.02
CA LEU A 251 -1.43 -0.79 3.96
C LEU A 251 -0.71 -2.10 3.63
N LEU A 252 -0.34 -2.85 4.67
CA LEU A 252 -0.11 -4.29 4.59
C LEU A 252 -1.43 -5.00 4.90
N VAL A 253 -1.96 -5.69 3.89
CA VAL A 253 -3.18 -6.48 4.00
C VAL A 253 -2.85 -7.89 4.43
N ASN A 254 -3.37 -8.33 5.57
CA ASN A 254 -3.27 -9.70 6.06
C ASN A 254 -4.28 -10.58 5.31
N ARG A 255 -3.75 -11.46 4.45
CA ARG A 255 -4.53 -12.42 3.65
C ARG A 255 -4.76 -13.75 4.37
N PHE A 256 -3.97 -14.02 5.40
CA PHE A 256 -3.92 -15.31 6.06
C PHE A 256 -5.11 -15.51 7.00
N ILE A 257 -5.56 -14.44 7.66
CA ILE A 257 -6.52 -14.53 8.78
C ILE A 257 -7.86 -15.18 8.38
N TYR A 258 -8.36 -14.92 7.17
CA TYR A 258 -9.66 -15.43 6.73
C TYR A 258 -9.64 -16.87 6.21
N ASN A 259 -8.46 -17.49 6.14
CA ASN A 259 -8.35 -18.93 5.91
C ASN A 259 -8.71 -19.74 7.17
N PHE A 260 -8.69 -19.12 8.36
CA PHE A 260 -8.91 -19.80 9.65
C PHE A 260 -10.19 -19.35 10.36
N ARG A 261 -10.73 -18.19 10.00
CA ARG A 261 -11.99 -17.70 10.57
C ARG A 261 -12.78 -16.88 9.56
N LYS A 262 -14.09 -16.79 9.77
CA LYS A 262 -14.95 -15.85 9.05
C LYS A 262 -14.65 -14.40 9.50
N PRO A 263 -14.88 -13.41 8.63
CA PRO A 263 -14.79 -12.01 9.03
C PRO A 263 -15.91 -11.67 10.02
N LYS A 264 -15.63 -10.71 10.91
CA LYS A 264 -16.54 -10.28 11.97
C LYS A 264 -17.11 -8.90 11.65
N ARG A 265 -18.29 -8.59 12.19
CA ARG A 265 -18.88 -7.25 12.04
C ARG A 265 -17.92 -6.20 12.56
N GLY A 266 -17.85 -5.08 11.86
CA GLY A 266 -17.00 -3.93 12.18
C GLY A 266 -15.57 -4.07 11.67
N GLU A 267 -15.12 -5.25 11.23
CA GLU A 267 -13.80 -5.40 10.64
C GLU A 267 -13.71 -4.64 9.31
N ILE A 268 -12.59 -3.97 9.08
CA ILE A 268 -12.30 -3.41 7.76
C ILE A 268 -11.76 -4.51 6.88
N ILE A 269 -12.41 -4.70 5.74
CA ILE A 269 -12.08 -5.76 4.80
C ILE A 269 -11.60 -5.17 3.49
N VAL A 270 -10.65 -5.87 2.89
CA VAL A 270 -10.24 -5.71 1.50
C VAL A 270 -10.91 -6.82 0.71
N PHE A 271 -11.54 -6.48 -0.41
CA PHE A 271 -12.22 -7.47 -1.26
C PHE A 271 -12.07 -7.15 -2.74
N GLU A 272 -12.18 -8.19 -3.57
CA GLU A 272 -12.20 -8.08 -5.01
C GLU A 272 -13.60 -7.73 -5.53
N THR A 273 -13.68 -6.83 -6.51
CA THR A 273 -14.96 -6.43 -7.12
C THR A 273 -15.52 -7.44 -8.13
N LYS A 274 -14.83 -8.57 -8.31
CA LYS A 274 -15.17 -9.61 -9.28
C LYS A 274 -16.59 -10.15 -9.07
N SER A 275 -17.40 -10.21 -10.11
CA SER A 275 -18.79 -10.69 -10.04
C SER A 275 -19.73 -9.85 -9.17
N ILE A 276 -19.32 -8.66 -8.72
CA ILE A 276 -20.23 -7.67 -8.13
C ILE A 276 -20.75 -6.79 -9.25
N GLN A 277 -22.06 -6.82 -9.48
CA GLN A 277 -22.71 -6.01 -10.50
C GLN A 277 -22.54 -4.52 -10.16
N SER A 278 -22.54 -3.66 -11.19
CA SER A 278 -22.39 -2.20 -11.05
C SER A 278 -21.02 -1.70 -10.56
N LEU A 279 -20.04 -2.58 -10.32
CA LEU A 279 -18.65 -2.20 -10.05
C LEU A 279 -17.72 -2.48 -11.24
N GLN A 280 -16.66 -1.70 -11.36
CA GLN A 280 -15.56 -2.02 -12.26
C GLN A 280 -14.89 -3.32 -11.79
N GLN A 281 -14.74 -4.28 -12.69
CA GLN A 281 -14.24 -5.62 -12.39
C GLN A 281 -12.72 -5.62 -12.17
N ASP A 282 -12.24 -6.66 -11.46
CA ASP A 282 -10.83 -6.93 -11.19
C ASP A 282 -10.08 -5.80 -10.44
N LEU A 283 -10.80 -5.10 -9.56
CA LEU A 283 -10.24 -4.11 -8.64
C LEU A 283 -10.36 -4.58 -7.18
N PHE A 284 -9.55 -3.97 -6.31
CA PHE A 284 -9.62 -4.18 -4.87
C PHE A 284 -10.24 -2.96 -4.18
N TYR A 285 -11.24 -3.21 -3.34
CA TYR A 285 -11.95 -2.19 -2.58
C TYR A 285 -11.75 -2.44 -1.09
N ILE A 286 -11.79 -1.37 -0.30
CA ILE A 286 -11.69 -1.41 1.17
C ILE A 286 -12.96 -0.80 1.74
N LYS A 287 -13.63 -1.53 2.64
CA LYS A 287 -14.88 -1.13 3.30
C LYS A 287 -14.94 -1.74 4.70
N ARG A 288 -15.75 -1.17 5.59
CA ARG A 288 -16.09 -1.77 6.88
C ARG A 288 -17.22 -2.78 6.71
N LEU A 289 -17.06 -3.96 7.29
CA LEU A 289 -18.08 -5.00 7.26
C LEU A 289 -19.23 -4.64 8.21
N ILE A 290 -20.43 -4.44 7.66
CA ILE A 290 -21.59 -3.99 8.44
C ILE A 290 -22.62 -5.08 8.63
N GLY A 291 -22.92 -5.86 7.59
CA GLY A 291 -23.93 -6.93 7.65
C GLY A 291 -23.31 -8.30 7.42
N LEU A 292 -23.71 -9.29 8.22
CA LEU A 292 -23.27 -10.68 8.12
C LEU A 292 -24.35 -11.55 7.45
N PRO A 293 -24.02 -12.78 7.01
CA PRO A 293 -24.95 -13.64 6.31
C PRO A 293 -26.24 -13.91 7.09
N ASN A 294 -27.38 -13.89 6.39
CA ASN A 294 -28.73 -14.18 6.88
C ASN A 294 -29.37 -13.12 7.81
N GLU A 295 -28.68 -12.01 8.08
CA GLU A 295 -29.19 -10.92 8.90
C GLU A 295 -30.12 -9.98 8.12
N LYS A 296 -30.96 -9.27 8.85
CA LYS A 296 -31.76 -8.16 8.34
C LYS A 296 -31.11 -6.84 8.71
N ILE A 297 -30.86 -6.01 7.72
CA ILE A 297 -30.24 -4.70 7.89
C ILE A 297 -31.23 -3.61 7.48
N SER A 298 -31.31 -2.53 8.24
CA SER A 298 -31.90 -1.26 7.82
C SER A 298 -31.03 -0.09 8.30
N ILE A 299 -31.34 1.12 7.82
CA ILE A 299 -30.61 2.33 8.20
C ILE A 299 -31.61 3.40 8.61
N GLY A 300 -31.59 3.79 9.88
CA GLY A 300 -32.46 4.81 10.45
C GLY A 300 -32.18 6.21 9.88
N ASP A 301 -33.17 7.11 10.00
CA ASP A 301 -33.01 8.52 9.64
C ASP A 301 -32.05 9.25 10.60
N ASP A 302 -31.79 8.64 11.76
CA ASP A 302 -30.78 9.04 12.75
C ASP A 302 -29.35 8.63 12.37
N ARG A 303 -29.14 8.12 11.15
CA ARG A 303 -27.83 7.69 10.60
C ARG A 303 -27.22 6.46 11.27
N HIS A 304 -28.05 5.63 11.91
CA HIS A 304 -27.61 4.39 12.54
C HIS A 304 -28.06 3.16 11.76
N VAL A 305 -27.21 2.13 11.78
CA VAL A 305 -27.56 0.84 11.18
C VAL A 305 -28.32 0.03 12.22
N VAL A 306 -29.38 -0.64 11.80
CA VAL A 306 -30.16 -1.57 12.63
C VAL A 306 -29.94 -2.97 12.08
N VAL A 307 -29.52 -3.88 12.94
CA VAL A 307 -29.23 -5.29 12.64
C VAL A 307 -30.19 -6.17 13.42
N ASP A 308 -31.06 -6.90 12.73
CA ASP A 308 -32.07 -7.78 13.36
C ASP A 308 -32.85 -7.08 14.49
N GLY A 309 -33.17 -5.80 14.28
CA GLY A 309 -33.88 -4.95 15.26
C GLY A 309 -32.98 -4.28 16.32
N LYS A 310 -31.70 -4.66 16.43
CA LYS A 310 -30.73 -3.98 17.30
C LYS A 310 -30.07 -2.82 16.55
N ARG A 311 -30.31 -1.60 17.00
CA ARG A 311 -29.59 -0.39 16.54
C ARG A 311 -28.13 -0.46 17.02
N LEU A 312 -27.18 -0.31 16.11
CA LEU A 312 -25.76 -0.13 16.45
C LEU A 312 -25.52 1.29 16.94
N ASP A 313 -24.60 1.50 17.88
CA ASP A 313 -24.19 2.82 18.36
C ASP A 313 -22.71 2.87 18.77
N SER A 314 -22.28 3.97 19.41
CA SER A 314 -20.89 4.18 19.84
C SER A 314 -20.45 3.29 21.01
N THR A 315 -21.37 2.54 21.64
CA THR A 315 -21.06 1.56 22.68
C THR A 315 -20.76 0.17 22.12
N ASP A 316 -21.09 -0.08 20.85
CA ASP A 316 -20.81 -1.33 20.17
C ASP A 316 -19.39 -1.32 19.57
N HIS A 317 -18.50 -2.19 20.06
CA HIS A 317 -17.17 -2.34 19.47
C HIS A 317 -17.21 -3.02 18.08
N PRO A 318 -16.47 -2.56 17.05
CA PRO A 318 -15.54 -1.41 16.98
C PRO A 318 -16.15 -0.18 16.27
N PHE A 319 -17.33 0.29 16.70
CA PHE A 319 -18.07 1.41 16.12
C PHE A 319 -18.02 2.69 16.94
N GLU A 320 -17.17 2.75 17.97
CA GLU A 320 -17.08 3.84 18.94
C GLU A 320 -16.97 5.19 18.23
N PHE A 321 -16.00 5.31 17.32
CA PHE A 321 -15.79 6.54 16.56
C PHE A 321 -16.84 6.76 15.47
N LEU A 322 -17.31 5.69 14.82
CA LEU A 322 -18.20 5.83 13.67
C LEU A 322 -19.55 6.45 14.04
N TYR A 323 -20.05 6.14 15.24
CA TYR A 323 -21.28 6.66 15.80
C TYR A 323 -21.06 7.74 16.89
N SER A 324 -19.82 8.20 17.12
CA SER A 324 -19.54 9.22 18.14
C SER A 324 -20.07 10.62 17.81
N PHE A 325 -20.59 10.84 16.59
CA PHE A 325 -21.13 12.13 16.18
C PHE A 325 -22.33 12.58 17.02
N GLU A 326 -23.02 11.64 17.68
CA GLU A 326 -24.12 11.96 18.60
C GLU A 326 -23.66 12.77 19.82
N LEU A 327 -22.36 12.75 20.12
CA LEU A 327 -21.76 13.52 21.22
C LEU A 327 -21.52 15.00 20.85
N ASP A 328 -21.75 15.38 19.60
CA ASP A 328 -21.52 16.73 19.07
C ASP A 328 -22.80 17.28 18.45
N ASP A 329 -23.52 18.11 19.21
CA ASP A 329 -24.78 18.75 18.80
C ASP A 329 -24.64 19.64 17.55
N THR A 330 -23.42 20.00 17.15
CA THR A 330 -23.18 20.77 15.92
C THR A 330 -23.25 19.89 14.66
N LYS A 331 -23.06 18.57 14.78
CA LYS A 331 -23.05 17.62 13.65
C LYS A 331 -24.44 17.12 13.27
N LYS A 332 -25.36 18.04 13.05
CA LYS A 332 -26.76 17.73 12.68
C LYS A 332 -26.87 16.95 11.37
N PHE A 333 -25.99 17.22 10.41
CA PHE A 333 -25.95 16.55 9.11
C PHE A 333 -24.67 15.72 8.95
N ALA A 334 -24.70 14.73 8.06
CA ALA A 334 -23.51 13.96 7.74
C ALA A 334 -22.52 14.81 6.93
N GLN A 335 -21.25 14.76 7.31
CA GLN A 335 -20.19 15.56 6.71
C GLN A 335 -19.17 14.68 6.00
N ASP A 336 -18.58 15.21 4.93
CA ASP A 336 -17.54 14.51 4.19
C ASP A 336 -16.26 14.42 5.02
N SER A 337 -15.60 13.27 4.96
CA SER A 337 -14.34 12.97 5.69
C SER A 337 -14.44 13.02 7.22
N GLU A 338 -15.66 12.96 7.77
CA GLU A 338 -15.92 12.89 9.21
C GLU A 338 -16.76 11.66 9.58
N PHE A 339 -16.55 11.15 10.79
CA PHE A 339 -17.44 10.13 11.34
C PHE A 339 -18.84 10.69 11.52
N SER A 340 -19.79 10.15 10.75
CA SER A 340 -21.18 10.61 10.65
C SER A 340 -22.19 9.47 10.66
N GLY A 341 -21.78 8.28 11.11
CA GLY A 341 -22.56 7.05 10.98
C GLY A 341 -22.76 6.64 9.52
N HIS A 342 -23.90 6.01 9.25
CA HIS A 342 -24.29 5.58 7.92
C HIS A 342 -25.66 6.15 7.60
N VAL A 343 -25.76 6.91 6.52
CA VAL A 343 -27.04 7.49 6.10
C VAL A 343 -27.76 6.59 5.09
N ASN A 344 -29.09 6.62 5.16
CA ASN A 344 -29.97 6.17 4.08
C ASN A 344 -30.08 7.27 3.00
N ARG A 345 -30.80 7.01 1.90
CA ARG A 345 -30.94 8.00 0.81
C ARG A 345 -31.55 9.32 1.24
N ILE A 346 -32.50 9.32 2.18
CA ILE A 346 -33.16 10.53 2.69
C ILE A 346 -32.16 11.35 3.50
N GLY A 347 -31.49 10.73 4.47
CA GLY A 347 -30.46 11.41 5.28
C GLY A 347 -29.28 11.93 4.45
N TYR A 348 -28.94 11.25 3.35
CA TYR A 348 -27.96 11.76 2.37
C TYR A 348 -28.45 13.03 1.67
N ALA A 349 -29.73 13.05 1.24
CA ALA A 349 -30.37 14.20 0.59
C ALA A 349 -30.33 15.44 1.48
N GLU A 350 -30.74 15.25 2.74
CA GLU A 350 -30.81 16.30 3.75
C GLU A 350 -29.42 16.87 4.02
N SER A 351 -28.41 16.00 4.12
CA SER A 351 -27.02 16.41 4.34
C SER A 351 -26.42 17.18 3.18
N LYS A 352 -26.94 17.01 1.95
CA LYS A 352 -26.56 17.80 0.77
C LYS A 352 -27.39 19.06 0.58
N GLN A 353 -28.26 19.42 1.55
CA GLN A 353 -29.10 20.62 1.52
C GLN A 353 -29.89 20.81 0.22
N ASN A 354 -30.37 19.71 -0.38
CA ASN A 354 -31.13 19.72 -1.64
C ASN A 354 -30.39 20.34 -2.85
N GLU A 355 -29.06 20.26 -2.93
CA GLU A 355 -28.35 20.49 -4.20
C GLU A 355 -28.87 19.51 -5.27
N GLY A 356 -29.80 20.01 -6.11
CA GLY A 356 -30.31 19.49 -7.38
C GLY A 356 -30.36 17.97 -7.57
N LEU A 357 -31.58 17.41 -7.60
CA LEU A 357 -31.91 16.05 -8.06
C LEU A 357 -30.87 15.00 -7.63
N LEU A 358 -31.05 14.45 -6.42
CA LEU A 358 -30.35 13.22 -6.06
C LEU A 358 -30.47 12.21 -7.20
N SER A 359 -29.31 11.75 -7.70
CA SER A 359 -29.27 10.63 -8.63
C SER A 359 -30.11 9.50 -8.04
N PRO A 360 -31.19 9.04 -8.70
CA PRO A 360 -32.05 7.98 -8.17
C PRO A 360 -31.28 6.66 -7.98
N TYR A 361 -30.06 6.61 -8.52
CA TYR A 361 -29.13 5.49 -8.46
C TYR A 361 -28.24 5.48 -7.20
N ARG A 362 -28.14 6.58 -6.44
CA ARG A 362 -27.42 6.59 -5.15
C ARG A 362 -28.29 5.98 -4.05
N PHE A 363 -27.68 5.10 -3.27
CA PHE A 363 -28.33 4.32 -2.21
C PHE A 363 -29.60 3.65 -2.74
N ARG A 364 -29.42 2.94 -3.87
CA ARG A 364 -30.45 2.10 -4.51
C ARG A 364 -31.06 1.12 -3.50
N PHE A 365 -30.22 0.62 -2.60
CA PHE A 365 -30.60 -0.10 -1.39
C PHE A 365 -30.61 0.91 -0.23
N PHE A 366 -31.51 0.74 0.72
CA PHE A 366 -31.69 1.67 1.86
C PHE A 366 -32.18 3.06 1.43
N GLY A 367 -33.26 3.08 0.64
CA GLY A 367 -33.89 4.32 0.16
C GLY A 367 -34.60 5.15 1.23
N SER A 368 -34.92 4.56 2.38
CA SER A 368 -35.54 5.19 3.55
C SER A 368 -35.35 4.30 4.78
N LYS A 369 -35.69 4.79 5.98
CA LYS A 369 -35.68 3.99 7.22
C LYS A 369 -36.51 2.71 7.21
N ASN A 370 -37.53 2.64 6.34
CA ASN A 370 -38.42 1.48 6.25
C ASN A 370 -37.88 0.39 5.33
N TYR A 371 -36.77 0.65 4.64
CA TYR A 371 -36.15 -0.32 3.76
C TYR A 371 -35.35 -1.34 4.59
N GLU A 372 -35.82 -2.59 4.61
CA GLU A 372 -35.12 -3.72 5.22
C GLU A 372 -34.49 -4.59 4.12
N PHE A 373 -33.20 -4.89 4.28
CA PHE A 373 -32.44 -5.76 3.39
C PHE A 373 -32.07 -7.05 4.11
N LYS A 374 -32.56 -8.20 3.63
CA LYS A 374 -32.14 -9.50 4.13
C LYS A 374 -30.93 -10.02 3.35
N ILE A 375 -29.84 -10.27 4.06
CA ILE A 375 -28.57 -10.68 3.46
C ILE A 375 -28.62 -12.17 3.10
N PRO A 376 -28.31 -12.55 1.84
CA PRO A 376 -28.23 -13.95 1.45
C PRO A 376 -27.16 -14.73 2.24
N ASN A 377 -27.26 -16.06 2.18
CA ASN A 377 -26.26 -16.90 2.79
C ASN A 377 -24.89 -16.73 2.11
N ASN A 378 -23.80 -16.74 2.89
CA ASN A 378 -22.43 -16.49 2.45
C ASN A 378 -22.17 -15.14 1.76
N GLU A 379 -23.08 -14.18 1.93
CA GLU A 379 -22.90 -12.82 1.44
C GLU A 379 -22.89 -11.82 2.62
N TYR A 380 -22.39 -10.62 2.35
CA TYR A 380 -22.17 -9.59 3.35
C TYR A 380 -22.60 -8.23 2.82
N LEU A 381 -22.76 -7.25 3.73
CA LEU A 381 -22.83 -5.83 3.37
C LEU A 381 -21.62 -5.11 3.94
N ALA A 382 -20.99 -4.28 3.13
CA ALA A 382 -19.83 -3.49 3.53
C ALA A 382 -20.05 -2.02 3.17
N PHE A 383 -19.86 -1.12 4.13
CA PHE A 383 -20.05 0.32 3.97
C PHE A 383 -18.72 1.08 4.17
N GLY A 384 -18.62 2.26 3.58
CA GLY A 384 -17.50 3.15 3.83
C GLY A 384 -17.80 4.06 5.01
N ASP A 385 -16.81 4.25 5.88
CA ASP A 385 -16.91 5.13 7.04
C ASP A 385 -17.17 6.59 6.64
N ASN A 386 -16.67 7.00 5.46
CA ASN A 386 -17.03 8.28 4.85
C ASN A 386 -18.37 8.15 4.11
N THR A 387 -19.47 8.22 4.87
CA THR A 387 -20.82 8.02 4.32
C THR A 387 -21.17 8.96 3.17
N MET A 388 -20.59 10.17 3.13
CA MET A 388 -20.86 11.17 2.09
C MET A 388 -20.08 10.92 0.79
N ASN A 389 -18.98 10.16 0.86
CA ASN A 389 -18.06 9.92 -0.27
C ASN A 389 -17.71 8.44 -0.45
N SER A 390 -18.67 7.57 -0.18
CA SER A 390 -18.52 6.13 -0.36
C SER A 390 -19.50 5.62 -1.42
N THR A 391 -18.99 4.79 -2.33
CA THR A 391 -19.79 3.89 -3.17
C THR A 391 -19.62 2.49 -2.62
N ASP A 392 -20.68 1.96 -2.02
CA ASP A 392 -20.63 0.75 -1.19
C ASP A 392 -21.92 -0.07 -1.29
N SER A 393 -22.14 -1.04 -0.40
CA SER A 393 -23.27 -1.97 -0.47
C SER A 393 -24.65 -1.28 -0.53
N ARG A 394 -24.75 0.00 -0.15
CA ARG A 394 -25.98 0.80 -0.37
C ARG A 394 -26.26 1.05 -1.84
N ASP A 395 -25.24 1.09 -2.69
CA ASP A 395 -25.34 1.28 -4.14
C ASP A 395 -25.38 -0.04 -4.90
N TRP A 396 -24.48 -0.99 -4.60
CA TRP A 396 -24.30 -2.23 -5.37
C TRP A 396 -24.87 -3.50 -4.71
N GLY A 397 -25.37 -3.42 -3.48
CA GLY A 397 -25.96 -4.55 -2.78
C GLY A 397 -24.92 -5.43 -2.09
N THR A 398 -24.94 -6.72 -2.38
CA THR A 398 -24.26 -7.73 -1.56
C THR A 398 -22.88 -8.14 -2.04
N LEU A 399 -22.03 -8.48 -1.08
CA LEU A 399 -20.64 -8.90 -1.26
C LEU A 399 -20.52 -10.41 -1.09
N PRO A 400 -20.18 -11.17 -2.15
CA PRO A 400 -19.88 -12.57 -2.01
C PRO A 400 -18.69 -12.79 -1.05
N GLY A 401 -18.85 -13.64 -0.04
CA GLY A 401 -17.80 -13.91 0.95
C GLY A 401 -16.48 -14.41 0.34
N LYS A 402 -16.57 -15.14 -0.79
CA LYS A 402 -15.40 -15.63 -1.54
C LYS A 402 -14.52 -14.51 -2.11
N ASN A 403 -15.05 -13.29 -2.23
CA ASN A 403 -14.31 -12.14 -2.73
C ASN A 403 -13.54 -11.42 -1.62
N ILE A 404 -13.80 -11.74 -0.35
CA ILE A 404 -13.12 -11.11 0.77
C ILE A 404 -11.69 -11.62 0.79
N PHE A 405 -10.76 -10.70 0.58
CA PHE A 405 -9.36 -10.97 0.31
C PHE A 405 -8.50 -10.94 1.58
N GLY A 406 -8.82 -10.07 2.53
CA GLY A 406 -8.04 -9.90 3.76
C GLY A 406 -8.48 -8.69 4.59
N THR A 407 -7.75 -8.41 5.66
CA THR A 407 -7.94 -7.22 6.50
C THR A 407 -6.70 -6.34 6.42
N PRO A 408 -6.82 -4.99 6.42
CA PRO A 408 -5.66 -4.15 6.70
C PRO A 408 -5.09 -4.54 8.06
N SER A 409 -3.77 -4.43 8.21
CA SER A 409 -3.12 -4.74 9.49
C SER A 409 -2.17 -3.62 9.92
N PHE A 410 -1.37 -3.10 8.98
CA PHE A 410 -0.35 -2.11 9.28
C PHE A 410 -0.32 -1.03 8.20
N ILE A 411 -0.30 0.24 8.58
CA ILE A 411 -0.01 1.36 7.68
C ILE A 411 1.51 1.53 7.65
N TYR A 412 2.14 1.15 6.55
CA TYR A 412 3.59 1.19 6.42
C TYR A 412 4.12 2.50 5.82
N TRP A 413 3.23 3.34 5.28
CA TRP A 413 3.58 4.65 4.73
C TRP A 413 2.33 5.53 4.60
N PRO A 414 2.39 6.86 4.84
CA PRO A 414 3.57 7.68 5.15
C PRO A 414 4.17 7.44 6.54
N PHE A 415 5.44 7.80 6.74
CA PHE A 415 6.15 7.60 8.01
C PHE A 415 5.85 8.68 9.03
N PHE A 416 5.59 9.92 8.59
CA PHE A 416 5.35 11.06 9.48
C PHE A 416 4.01 11.73 9.18
N SER A 417 3.48 12.44 10.18
CA SER A 417 2.27 13.25 10.06
C SER A 417 2.47 14.43 9.11
N GLN A 418 1.36 15.08 8.74
CA GLN A 418 1.38 16.25 7.86
C GLN A 418 0.92 17.49 8.62
N PRO A 419 1.70 18.59 8.63
CA PRO A 419 1.22 19.89 9.08
C PRO A 419 0.17 20.43 8.08
N GLY A 420 -0.95 20.96 8.57
CA GLY A 420 -1.96 21.68 7.76
C GLY A 420 -3.25 20.93 7.46
N ARG A 421 -3.32 19.62 7.74
CA ARG A 421 -4.57 18.87 7.90
C ARG A 421 -4.54 18.17 9.25
N THR A 422 -5.70 17.94 9.85
CA THR A 422 -5.94 17.12 11.05
C THR A 422 -5.60 15.63 10.84
N ARG A 423 -4.53 15.31 10.10
CA ARG A 423 -4.09 13.93 9.85
C ARG A 423 -3.07 13.55 10.93
N PRO A 424 -3.46 12.74 11.94
CA PRO A 424 -2.53 12.32 12.99
C PRO A 424 -1.39 11.48 12.41
N HIS A 425 -0.36 11.20 13.21
CA HIS A 425 0.64 10.19 12.85
C HIS A 425 -0.05 8.83 12.72
N ARG A 426 0.19 8.11 11.61
CA ARG A 426 -0.55 6.88 11.29
C ARG A 426 0.33 5.68 10.97
N PHE A 427 1.64 5.86 10.87
CA PHE A 427 2.56 4.74 10.71
C PHE A 427 2.44 3.82 11.92
N GLY A 428 2.01 2.58 11.70
CA GLY A 428 1.69 1.69 12.80
C GLY A 428 0.56 0.71 12.48
N TRP A 429 0.11 0.02 13.52
CA TRP A 429 -1.04 -0.88 13.42
C TRP A 429 -2.30 -0.08 13.10
N ALA A 430 -3.04 -0.49 12.06
CA ALA A 430 -4.09 0.33 11.46
C ALA A 430 -5.32 0.57 12.36
N PHE A 431 -5.47 -0.20 13.44
CA PHE A 431 -6.69 -0.29 14.27
C PHE A 431 -6.41 -0.32 15.78
N GLN A 432 -5.40 0.44 16.24
CA GLN A 432 -5.19 0.69 17.68
C GLN A 432 -6.01 1.87 18.18
#